data_AF-A0A443RT39-F1
#
_entry.id   AF-A0A443RT39-F1
#
_cell.length_a   1.000
_cell.length_b   1.000
_cell.length_c   1.000
_cell.angle_alpha   90.00
_cell.angle_beta   90.00
_cell.angle_gamma   90.00
#
_symmetry.space_group_name_H-M   'P 1'
#
loop_
_entity.id
_entity.type
_entity.pdbx_description
1 polymer ?
#
loop_
_entity_poly.entity_id
_entity_poly.type
_entity_poly.pdbx_seq_one_letter_code
_entity_poly.pdbx_strand_id
1 'polypeptide(L)'
;MNEYLKTVYTKFDGVVVCVGHHAKPYIPKFPGQQNFNGKIIHTRSFKTAKEFENKVAVVVGIGNSGADAAVDLSNVCSQVYIATRSGSWIFRRVERSGYPVDLLFNTRLN
;
A
#
# COMPACT_ATOMS: atom_id res chain seq x y z
N MET A 1 -23.89 23.46 7.83
CA MET A 1 -22.53 22.92 7.65
C MET A 1 -21.84 23.66 6.48
N ASN A 2 -21.60 24.97 6.61
CA ASN A 2 -20.96 25.79 5.55
C ASN A 2 -20.38 27.13 6.08
N GLU A 3 -19.94 27.18 7.34
CA GLU A 3 -19.57 28.46 8.00
C GLU A 3 -18.08 28.60 8.36
N TYR A 4 -17.21 27.68 7.92
CA TYR A 4 -15.81 27.62 8.38
C TYR A 4 -14.72 27.81 7.32
N LEU A 5 -15.07 28.10 6.07
CA LEU A 5 -14.06 28.34 5.03
C LEU A 5 -13.88 29.85 4.81
N LYS A 6 -13.01 30.46 5.62
CA LYS A 6 -12.53 31.82 5.38
C LYS A 6 -11.37 31.76 4.39
N THR A 7 -11.58 32.26 3.18
CA THR A 7 -10.51 32.40 2.19
C THR A 7 -9.57 33.54 2.62
N VAL A 8 -8.28 33.26 2.68
CA VAL A 8 -7.23 34.26 2.96
C VAL A 8 -6.29 34.30 1.76
N TYR A 9 -5.91 35.52 1.36
CA TYR A 9 -4.97 35.74 0.27
C TYR A 9 -3.68 36.35 0.82
N THR A 10 -2.53 35.85 0.40
CA THR A 10 -1.21 36.36 0.76
C THR A 10 -0.27 36.17 -0.43
N LYS A 11 0.59 37.16 -0.69
CA LYS A 11 1.56 37.14 -1.79
C LYS A 11 2.86 36.50 -1.34
N PHE A 12 3.44 35.66 -2.19
CA PHE A 12 4.76 35.04 -1.98
C PHE A 12 5.61 35.21 -3.24
N ASP A 13 6.93 35.29 -3.09
CA ASP A 13 7.87 35.38 -4.23
C ASP A 13 8.08 34.02 -4.92
N GLY A 14 7.85 32.92 -4.19
CA GLY A 14 7.92 31.56 -4.70
C GLY A 14 7.13 30.59 -3.83
N VAL A 15 6.70 29.47 -4.43
CA VAL A 15 5.92 28.42 -3.76
C VAL A 15 6.51 27.06 -4.10
N VAL A 16 6.71 26.22 -3.08
CA VAL A 16 7.12 24.82 -3.23
C VAL A 16 6.02 23.92 -2.68
N VAL A 17 5.51 23.01 -3.51
CA VAL A 17 4.39 22.12 -3.15
C VAL A 17 4.94 20.79 -2.62
N CYS A 18 4.72 20.52 -1.32
CA CYS A 18 5.27 19.34 -0.63
C CYS A 18 4.19 18.42 -0.05
N VAL A 19 3.02 18.31 -0.69
CA VAL A 19 1.84 17.60 -0.13
C VAL A 19 1.89 16.07 -0.26
N GLY A 20 2.91 15.53 -0.93
CA GLY A 20 3.03 14.10 -1.23
C GLY A 20 2.02 13.59 -2.27
N HIS A 21 2.18 12.34 -2.72
CA HIS A 21 1.38 11.75 -3.80
C HIS A 21 0.67 10.44 -3.43
N HIS A 22 0.84 9.93 -2.21
CA HIS A 22 0.22 8.68 -1.74
C HIS A 22 -1.03 8.88 -0.87
N ALA A 23 -1.51 10.12 -0.72
CA ALA A 23 -2.64 10.43 0.15
C ALA A 23 -3.99 9.96 -0.41
N LYS A 24 -4.19 9.96 -1.74
CA LYS A 24 -5.44 9.55 -2.38
C LYS A 24 -5.31 8.12 -2.92
N PRO A 25 -6.11 7.16 -2.43
CA PRO A 25 -6.02 5.78 -2.91
C PRO A 25 -6.61 5.64 -4.31
N TYR A 26 -6.04 4.74 -5.11
CA TYR A 26 -6.65 4.25 -6.34
C TYR A 26 -7.33 2.91 -6.03
N ILE A 27 -8.66 2.86 -6.18
CA ILE A 27 -9.44 1.64 -5.94
C ILE A 27 -10.07 1.24 -7.28
N PRO A 28 -9.54 0.23 -7.97
CA PRO A 28 -10.14 -0.25 -9.22
C PRO A 28 -11.50 -0.90 -8.94
N LYS A 29 -12.40 -0.82 -9.94
CA LYS A 29 -13.66 -1.56 -9.93
C LYS A 29 -13.51 -2.84 -10.73
N PHE A 30 -13.94 -3.96 -10.16
CA PHE A 30 -13.96 -5.26 -10.84
C PHE A 30 -15.38 -5.61 -11.32
N PRO A 31 -15.53 -6.32 -12.46
CA PRO A 31 -16.82 -6.85 -12.86
C PRO A 31 -17.43 -7.74 -11.76
N GLY A 32 -18.69 -7.47 -11.39
CA GLY A 32 -19.40 -8.22 -10.35
C GLY A 32 -19.00 -7.88 -8.91
N GLN A 33 -18.13 -6.88 -8.68
CA GLN A 33 -17.67 -6.48 -7.35
C GLN A 33 -18.81 -6.15 -6.38
N GLN A 34 -19.91 -5.58 -6.89
CA GLN A 34 -21.11 -5.26 -6.11
C GLN A 34 -21.84 -6.49 -5.55
N ASN A 35 -21.59 -7.68 -6.11
CA ASN A 35 -22.18 -8.93 -5.65
C ASN A 35 -21.36 -9.59 -4.53
N PHE A 36 -20.17 -9.06 -4.23
CA PHE A 36 -19.32 -9.57 -3.17
C PHE A 36 -19.82 -9.11 -1.81
N ASN A 37 -20.29 -10.05 -0.99
CA ASN A 37 -20.83 -9.77 0.34
C ASN A 37 -19.75 -9.63 1.43
N GLY A 38 -18.47 -9.83 1.09
CA GLY A 38 -17.36 -9.67 2.02
C GLY A 38 -16.86 -8.22 2.12
N LYS A 39 -15.91 -7.99 3.02
CA LYS A 39 -15.29 -6.67 3.23
C LYS A 39 -14.28 -6.38 2.12
N ILE A 40 -14.39 -5.21 1.49
CA ILE A 40 -13.40 -4.68 0.54
C ILE A 40 -12.79 -3.41 1.14
N ILE A 41 -11.46 -3.38 1.29
CA ILE A 41 -10.72 -2.19 1.73
C ILE A 41 -9.47 -1.99 0.88
N HIS A 42 -9.01 -0.75 0.79
CA HIS A 42 -7.68 -0.41 0.25
C HIS A 42 -6.64 -0.45 1.38
N THR A 43 -5.39 -0.80 1.07
CA THR A 43 -4.28 -0.89 2.05
C THR A 43 -4.08 0.40 2.86
N ARG A 44 -4.39 1.56 2.29
CA ARG A 44 -4.45 2.86 3.01
C ARG A 44 -5.29 2.80 4.31
N SER A 45 -6.38 2.04 4.31
CA SER A 45 -7.29 1.86 5.45
C SER A 45 -6.95 0.62 6.29
N PHE A 46 -6.02 -0.23 5.84
CA PHE A 46 -5.53 -1.36 6.62
C PHE A 46 -4.64 -0.85 7.75
N LYS A 47 -4.89 -1.33 8.97
CA LYS A 47 -4.17 -0.90 10.19
C LYS A 47 -3.74 -2.06 11.07
N THR A 48 -4.54 -3.12 11.13
CA THR A 48 -4.25 -4.33 11.90
C THR A 48 -4.86 -5.53 11.22
N ALA A 49 -4.14 -6.65 11.27
CA ALA A 49 -4.62 -7.92 10.74
C ALA A 49 -5.69 -8.57 11.65
N LYS A 50 -5.76 -8.20 12.93
CA LYS A 50 -6.61 -8.85 13.94
C LYS A 50 -8.09 -8.95 13.55
N GLU A 51 -8.61 -7.95 12.82
CA GLU A 51 -10.00 -7.97 12.35
C GLU A 51 -10.30 -9.04 11.27
N PHE A 52 -9.27 -9.71 10.75
CA PHE A 52 -9.35 -10.74 9.71
C PHE A 52 -8.99 -12.14 10.21
N GLU A 53 -8.93 -12.34 11.52
CA GLU A 53 -8.62 -13.63 12.12
C GLU A 53 -9.57 -14.74 11.65
N ASN A 54 -9.03 -15.90 11.28
CA ASN A 54 -9.74 -17.06 10.74
C ASN A 54 -10.58 -16.77 9.48
N LYS A 55 -10.28 -15.69 8.73
CA LYS A 55 -10.89 -15.39 7.43
C LYS A 55 -10.03 -15.90 6.28
N VAL A 56 -10.67 -16.04 5.12
CA VAL A 56 -9.97 -16.17 3.84
C VAL A 56 -9.86 -14.78 3.22
N ALA A 57 -8.64 -14.34 2.93
CA ALA A 57 -8.35 -13.02 2.38
C ALA A 57 -7.73 -13.10 0.98
N VAL A 58 -8.04 -12.12 0.13
CA VAL A 58 -7.37 -11.92 -1.17
C VAL A 58 -6.77 -10.53 -1.18
N VAL A 59 -5.45 -10.44 -1.37
CA VAL A 59 -4.72 -9.19 -1.56
C VAL A 59 -4.52 -8.98 -3.06
N VAL A 60 -4.98 -7.83 -3.56
CA VAL A 60 -4.87 -7.48 -4.99
C VAL A 60 -3.67 -6.56 -5.20
N GLY A 61 -2.69 -7.04 -5.98
CA GLY A 61 -1.44 -6.35 -6.28
C GLY A 61 -0.27 -6.82 -5.41
N ILE A 62 0.92 -6.86 -6.01
CA ILE A 62 2.18 -7.29 -5.38
C ILE A 62 3.22 -6.16 -5.29
N GLY A 63 2.74 -4.94 -5.05
CA GLY A 63 3.62 -3.86 -4.59
C GLY A 63 3.97 -4.04 -3.11
N ASN A 64 4.89 -3.22 -2.59
CA ASN A 64 5.36 -3.33 -1.20
C ASN A 64 4.21 -3.37 -0.17
N SER A 65 3.22 -2.48 -0.28
CA SER A 65 2.06 -2.50 0.63
C SER A 65 1.21 -3.76 0.52
N GLY A 66 1.09 -4.34 -0.68
CA GLY A 66 0.36 -5.59 -0.88
C GLY A 66 1.11 -6.78 -0.27
N ALA A 67 2.42 -6.83 -0.47
CA ALA A 67 3.28 -7.85 0.11
C ALA A 67 3.27 -7.79 1.65
N ASP A 68 3.48 -6.61 2.24
CA ASP A 68 3.45 -6.42 3.69
C ASP A 68 2.08 -6.81 4.27
N ALA A 69 0.98 -6.34 3.67
CA ALA A 69 -0.37 -6.70 4.12
C ALA A 69 -0.65 -8.22 4.00
N ALA A 70 -0.18 -8.87 2.93
CA ALA A 70 -0.35 -10.31 2.76
C ALA A 70 0.41 -11.10 3.84
N VAL A 71 1.62 -10.69 4.18
CA VAL A 71 2.41 -11.28 5.26
C VAL A 71 1.73 -11.06 6.61
N ASP A 72 1.29 -9.84 6.91
CA ASP A 72 0.59 -9.53 8.16
C ASP A 72 -0.70 -10.37 8.32
N LEU A 73 -1.51 -10.46 7.26
CA LEU A 73 -2.72 -11.27 7.22
C LEU A 73 -2.41 -12.77 7.35
N SER A 74 -1.30 -13.25 6.78
CA SER A 74 -0.95 -14.68 6.83
C SER A 74 -0.72 -15.21 8.24
N ASN A 75 -0.44 -14.34 9.21
CA ASN A 75 -0.28 -14.72 10.61
C ASN A 75 -1.61 -15.02 11.32
N VAL A 76 -2.76 -14.58 10.78
CA VAL A 76 -4.05 -14.64 11.48
C VAL A 76 -5.19 -15.20 10.62
N CYS A 77 -5.13 -15.04 9.30
CA CYS A 77 -6.12 -15.56 8.38
C CYS A 77 -5.96 -17.08 8.23
N SER A 78 -7.07 -17.78 7.94
CA SER A 78 -7.02 -19.22 7.63
C SER A 78 -6.37 -19.47 6.27
N GLN A 79 -6.47 -18.53 5.34
CA GLN A 79 -5.81 -18.56 4.04
C GLN A 79 -5.66 -17.15 3.48
N VAL A 80 -4.53 -16.87 2.85
CA VAL A 80 -4.29 -15.62 2.11
C VAL A 80 -3.91 -15.95 0.67
N TYR A 81 -4.51 -15.24 -0.28
CA TYR A 81 -4.16 -15.28 -1.69
C TYR A 81 -3.61 -13.93 -2.14
N ILE A 82 -2.59 -13.95 -3.00
CA ILE A 82 -2.09 -12.74 -3.65
C ILE A 82 -2.46 -12.81 -5.14
N ALA A 83 -3.34 -11.92 -5.58
CA ALA A 83 -3.71 -11.77 -6.97
C ALA A 83 -2.81 -10.71 -7.63
N THR A 84 -1.99 -11.14 -8.60
CA THR A 84 -1.10 -10.25 -9.35
C THR A 84 -1.34 -10.39 -10.85
N ARG A 85 -1.23 -9.26 -11.58
CA ARG A 85 -1.38 -9.22 -13.04
C ARG A 85 -0.11 -9.64 -13.78
N SER A 86 1.05 -9.25 -13.26
CA SER A 86 2.35 -9.39 -13.96
C SER A 86 3.47 -9.95 -13.08
N GLY A 87 3.19 -10.27 -11.81
CA GLY A 87 4.23 -10.60 -10.84
C GLY A 87 5.09 -9.39 -10.45
N SER A 88 6.10 -9.64 -9.60
CA SER A 88 7.17 -8.70 -9.26
C SER A 88 8.40 -9.48 -8.80
N TRP A 89 9.58 -8.91 -9.00
CA TRP A 89 10.80 -9.39 -8.36
C TRP A 89 10.72 -9.12 -6.86
N ILE A 90 11.06 -10.13 -6.05
CA ILE A 90 11.05 -10.02 -4.58
C ILE A 90 12.49 -9.84 -4.11
N PHE A 91 12.79 -8.64 -3.62
CA PHE A 91 14.07 -8.30 -3.01
C PHE A 91 13.97 -8.36 -1.50
N ARG A 92 15.05 -8.80 -0.86
CA ARG A 92 15.21 -8.74 0.60
C ARG A 92 15.95 -7.47 0.96
N ARG A 93 15.63 -6.87 2.11
CA ARG A 93 16.36 -5.70 2.62
C ARG A 93 17.82 -6.05 2.96
N VAL A 94 18.07 -7.30 3.37
CA VAL A 94 19.38 -7.79 3.82
C VAL A 94 19.89 -8.85 2.83
N GLU A 95 21.10 -8.63 2.31
CA GLU A 95 21.82 -9.56 1.44
C GLU A 95 22.36 -10.76 2.26
N ARG A 96 22.81 -11.83 1.59
CA ARG A 96 23.37 -13.03 2.24
C ARG A 96 24.55 -12.73 3.18
N SER A 97 25.33 -11.70 2.91
CA SER A 97 26.44 -11.22 3.74
C SER A 97 26.01 -10.33 4.91
N GLY A 98 24.72 -10.00 5.03
CA GLY A 98 24.19 -9.17 6.12
C GLY A 98 24.13 -7.67 5.81
N TYR A 99 24.66 -7.22 4.67
CA TYR A 99 24.61 -5.81 4.29
C TYR A 99 23.22 -5.39 3.76
N PRO A 100 22.80 -4.14 4.01
CA PRO A 100 21.67 -3.53 3.33
C PRO A 100 21.82 -3.57 1.82
N VAL A 101 20.76 -4.00 1.14
CA VAL A 101 20.74 -4.27 -0.29
C VAL A 101 21.00 -3.01 -1.13
N ASP A 102 20.50 -1.86 -0.68
CA ASP A 102 20.64 -0.57 -1.34
C ASP A 102 22.08 -0.07 -1.40
N LEU A 103 22.91 -0.38 -0.39
CA LEU A 103 24.34 -0.04 -0.40
C LEU A 103 25.11 -0.78 -1.50
N LEU A 104 24.67 -1.98 -1.86
CA LEU A 104 25.31 -2.82 -2.88
C LEU A 104 24.81 -2.52 -4.29
N PHE A 105 23.53 -2.15 -4.44
CA PHE A 105 22.95 -1.84 -5.76
C PHE A 105 23.17 -0.38 -6.18
N ASN A 106 23.14 0.58 -5.24
CA ASN A 106 23.28 2.01 -5.54
C ASN A 106 24.73 2.47 -5.43
N THR A 107 25.60 1.91 -6.26
CA THR A 107 27.00 2.33 -6.33
C THR A 107 27.24 3.17 -7.59
N ARG A 108 28.19 4.12 -7.52
CA ARG A 108 28.62 4.89 -8.70
C ARG A 108 29.44 4.05 -9.67
N LEU A 109 29.98 2.92 -9.20
CA LEU A 109 30.85 2.06 -9.96
C LEU A 109 29.98 0.97 -10.60
N ASN A 110 29.49 1.27 -11.79
CA ASN A 110 29.02 0.30 -12.79
C ASN A 110 29.75 0.57 -14.09
#